data_AF-A0A5M9NW54-F1
#
_entry.id   AF-A0A5M9NW54-F1
#
_cell.length_a   1.000
_cell.length_b   1.000
_cell.length_c   1.000
_cell.angle_alpha   90.00
_cell.angle_beta   90.00
_cell.angle_gamma   90.00
#
_symmetry.space_group_name_H-M   'P 1'
#
loop_
_entity.id
_entity.type
_entity.pdbx_description
1 polymer ?
#
loop_
_entity_poly.entity_id
_entity_poly.type
_entity_poly.pdbx_seq_one_letter_code
_entity_poly.pdbx_strand_id
1 'polypeptide(L)'
;MNFNNLWLTRVSPEGNNRINEFLQSGIIAIGWSKLGDMRNKDKNKISEELAKNGYNNSNVTVGVLNHFFNNMKVGDLCIIPDQSNIYLAQINSEYYFEPAKVKDKYPHQRKVKFINKNNPFNRNKLPESIRKSLGAQNTVANLNHRIPEMKNFLQTQFTSSNTNIENELIKLLPKALENIKEAIRSNDIEIRTKVSFDIIKLLKLNNND
;
A
#
# COMPACT_ATOMS: atom_id res chain seq x y z
N MET A 1 -11.51 -1.66 -1.87
CA MET A 1 -10.29 -2.49 -2.05
C MET A 1 -10.56 -3.86 -1.43
N ASN A 2 -10.31 -4.96 -2.16
CA ASN A 2 -10.56 -6.30 -1.63
C ASN A 2 -9.26 -6.95 -1.13
N PHE A 3 -9.26 -7.42 0.12
CA PHE A 3 -8.19 -8.19 0.74
C PHE A 3 -8.80 -9.10 1.81
N ASN A 4 -8.20 -10.28 1.97
CA ASN A 4 -8.66 -11.32 2.89
C ASN A 4 -7.74 -11.48 4.11
N ASN A 5 -6.49 -11.05 4.02
CA ASN A 5 -5.56 -11.01 5.15
C ASN A 5 -4.97 -9.62 5.33
N LEU A 6 -4.67 -9.29 6.58
CA LEU A 6 -4.01 -8.06 7.00
C LEU A 6 -2.74 -8.41 7.78
N TRP A 7 -1.61 -7.86 7.37
CA TRP A 7 -0.32 -8.15 7.96
C TRP A 7 0.39 -6.88 8.41
N LEU A 8 0.85 -6.85 9.65
CA LEU A 8 1.90 -5.90 10.05
C LEU A 8 3.22 -6.35 9.41
N THR A 9 3.92 -5.46 8.73
CA THR A 9 5.29 -5.69 8.24
C THR A 9 6.18 -4.49 8.57
N ARG A 10 7.25 -4.71 9.32
CA ARG A 10 8.25 -3.67 9.63
C ARG A 10 9.38 -3.71 8.63
N VAL A 11 9.82 -2.54 8.20
CA VAL A 11 10.82 -2.36 7.14
C VAL A 11 12.20 -2.01 7.70
N SER A 12 12.50 -2.56 8.88
CA SER A 12 13.79 -2.37 9.57
C SER A 12 14.58 -3.68 9.66
N PRO A 13 14.91 -4.34 8.53
CA PRO A 13 15.69 -5.57 8.55
C PRO A 13 17.04 -5.33 9.24
N GLU A 14 17.34 -6.16 10.24
CA GLU A 14 18.53 -6.03 11.11
C GLU A 14 18.72 -4.62 11.71
N GLY A 15 17.62 -3.92 12.00
CA GLY A 15 17.63 -2.62 12.68
C GLY A 15 17.78 -1.39 11.78
N ASN A 16 18.00 -1.57 10.48
CA ASN A 16 18.18 -0.46 9.54
C ASN A 16 16.85 -0.12 8.87
N ASN A 17 16.31 1.08 9.09
CA ASN A 17 15.08 1.52 8.42
C ASN A 17 15.33 1.73 6.92
N ARG A 18 14.65 0.94 6.08
CA ARG A 18 14.80 0.95 4.61
C ARG A 18 13.53 1.34 3.87
N ILE A 19 12.60 2.06 4.54
CA ILE A 19 11.31 2.43 3.95
C ILE A 19 11.47 3.11 2.58
N ASN A 20 12.43 4.03 2.42
CA ASN A 20 12.63 4.77 1.16
C ASN A 20 13.02 3.83 0.00
N GLU A 21 13.97 2.92 0.22
CA GLU A 21 14.39 1.93 -0.79
C GLU A 21 13.21 1.02 -1.18
N PHE A 22 12.41 0.63 -0.20
CA PHE A 22 11.28 -0.28 -0.39
C PHE A 22 10.13 0.40 -1.14
N LEU A 23 9.83 1.66 -0.82
CA LEU A 23 8.87 2.49 -1.56
C LEU A 23 9.31 2.69 -3.01
N GLN A 24 10.61 2.92 -3.26
CA GLN A 24 11.15 3.10 -4.60
C GLN A 24 11.09 1.80 -5.41
N SER A 25 11.50 0.68 -4.83
CA SER A 25 11.61 -0.62 -5.51
C SER A 25 10.30 -1.40 -5.57
N GLY A 26 9.26 -0.97 -4.81
CA GLY A 26 7.98 -1.66 -4.75
C GLY A 26 8.09 -3.03 -4.08
N ILE A 27 8.78 -3.11 -2.94
CA ILE A 27 9.01 -4.36 -2.22
C ILE A 27 8.70 -4.24 -0.71
N ILE A 28 8.50 -5.37 -0.07
CA ILE A 28 8.72 -5.56 1.37
C ILE A 28 9.78 -6.65 1.55
N ALA A 29 10.62 -6.51 2.56
CA ALA A 29 11.70 -7.46 2.81
C ALA A 29 11.97 -7.64 4.31
N ILE A 30 12.51 -8.79 4.66
CA ILE A 30 12.99 -9.12 6.00
C ILE A 30 14.47 -9.53 5.96
N GLY A 31 15.13 -9.46 7.12
CA GLY A 31 16.53 -9.87 7.31
C GLY A 31 16.68 -11.38 7.41
N TRP A 32 17.55 -11.85 8.31
CA TRP A 32 18.00 -13.26 8.42
C TRP A 32 18.92 -13.68 7.28
N SER A 33 19.87 -12.81 6.95
CA SER A 33 20.74 -12.90 5.78
C SER A 33 21.63 -14.16 5.70
N LYS A 34 21.86 -14.85 6.83
CA LYS A 34 22.57 -16.13 6.84
C LYS A 34 21.67 -17.31 6.42
N LEU A 35 20.36 -17.13 6.42
CA LEU A 35 19.45 -18.10 5.82
C LEU A 35 19.58 -18.04 4.30
N GLY A 36 19.67 -19.21 3.68
CA GLY A 36 19.51 -19.34 2.24
C GLY A 36 18.04 -19.23 1.84
N ASP A 37 17.73 -19.62 0.62
CA ASP A 37 16.35 -19.64 0.14
C ASP A 37 15.45 -20.56 0.98
N MET A 38 14.35 -19.99 1.50
CA MET A 38 13.39 -20.67 2.36
C MET A 38 12.10 -21.10 1.64
N ARG A 39 12.07 -21.06 0.30
CA ARG A 39 10.93 -21.54 -0.49
C ARG A 39 10.59 -22.99 -0.11
N ASN A 40 9.29 -23.26 0.07
CA ASN A 40 8.74 -24.59 0.38
C ASN A 40 9.21 -25.22 1.72
N LYS A 41 9.90 -24.48 2.59
CA LYS A 41 10.30 -24.97 3.91
C LYS A 41 9.16 -24.77 4.91
N ASP A 42 8.75 -25.85 5.57
CA ASP A 42 7.75 -25.78 6.64
C ASP A 42 8.33 -25.19 7.94
N LYS A 43 7.49 -25.07 8.97
CA LYS A 43 7.91 -24.53 10.28
C LYS A 43 9.06 -25.29 10.92
N ASN A 44 9.10 -26.62 10.78
CA ASN A 44 10.14 -27.45 11.37
C ASN A 44 11.48 -27.19 10.68
N LYS A 45 11.47 -27.15 9.34
CA LYS A 45 12.65 -26.78 8.55
C LYS A 45 13.10 -25.35 8.78
N ILE A 46 12.19 -24.40 8.97
CA ILE A 46 12.54 -23.03 9.38
C ILE A 46 13.27 -23.04 10.73
N SER A 47 12.78 -23.80 11.71
CA SER A 47 13.41 -23.90 13.03
C SER A 47 14.81 -24.53 12.98
N GLU A 48 14.97 -25.61 12.21
CA GLU A 48 16.26 -26.27 11.98
C GLU A 48 17.28 -25.31 11.34
N GLU A 49 16.88 -24.57 10.31
CA GLU A 49 17.76 -23.61 9.62
C GLU A 49 18.13 -22.42 10.49
N LEU A 50 17.21 -21.94 11.34
CA LEU A 50 17.52 -20.91 12.33
C LEU A 50 18.61 -21.39 13.31
N ALA A 51 18.44 -22.59 13.88
CA ALA A 51 19.40 -23.17 14.80
C ALA A 51 20.77 -23.39 14.15
N LYS A 52 20.79 -23.96 12.94
CA LYS A 52 22.01 -24.20 12.16
C LYS A 52 22.82 -22.93 11.88
N ASN A 53 22.14 -21.80 11.69
CA ASN A 53 22.77 -20.52 11.37
C ASN A 53 23.00 -19.62 12.60
N GLY A 54 22.79 -20.15 13.82
CA GLY A 54 23.01 -19.43 15.08
C GLY A 54 22.01 -18.32 15.36
N TYR A 55 20.80 -18.41 14.79
CA TYR A 55 19.69 -17.51 15.11
C TYR A 55 18.81 -18.08 16.22
N ASN A 56 18.08 -17.19 16.92
CA ASN A 56 17.03 -17.60 17.84
C ASN A 56 15.93 -18.38 17.10
N ASN A 57 15.72 -19.63 17.48
CA ASN A 57 14.71 -20.53 16.90
C ASN A 57 13.44 -20.65 17.77
N SER A 58 13.19 -19.68 18.66
CA SER A 58 11.94 -19.60 19.44
C SER A 58 10.70 -19.67 18.54
N ASN A 59 9.60 -20.21 19.09
CA ASN A 59 8.30 -20.29 18.41
C ASN A 59 7.83 -18.95 17.83
N VAL A 60 8.17 -17.84 18.50
CA VAL A 60 7.88 -16.49 18.01
C VAL A 60 8.65 -16.19 16.73
N THR A 61 9.96 -16.44 16.70
CA THR A 61 10.81 -16.18 15.51
C THR A 61 10.44 -17.09 14.35
N VAL A 62 10.23 -18.38 14.61
CA VAL A 62 9.74 -19.34 13.61
C VAL A 62 8.38 -18.91 13.07
N GLY A 63 7.47 -18.42 13.92
CA GLY A 63 6.16 -17.91 13.53
C GLY A 63 6.26 -16.70 12.60
N VAL A 64 7.09 -15.71 12.93
CA VAL A 64 7.35 -14.52 12.12
C VAL A 64 7.85 -14.92 10.73
N LEU A 65 8.85 -15.80 10.65
CA LEU A 65 9.40 -16.25 9.38
C LEU A 65 8.42 -17.09 8.57
N ASN A 66 7.68 -17.99 9.22
CA ASN A 66 6.66 -18.79 8.56
C ASN A 66 5.53 -17.93 7.99
N HIS A 67 5.15 -16.85 8.66
CA HIS A 67 4.19 -15.90 8.11
C HIS A 67 4.70 -15.28 6.81
N PHE A 68 5.94 -14.80 6.81
CA PHE A 68 6.52 -14.15 5.64
C PHE A 68 6.76 -15.12 4.48
N PHE A 69 7.33 -16.30 4.73
CA PHE A 69 7.66 -17.27 3.69
C PHE A 69 6.42 -17.99 3.15
N ASN A 70 5.53 -18.44 4.04
CA ASN A 70 4.51 -19.43 3.67
C ASN A 70 3.07 -18.89 3.72
N ASN A 71 2.73 -18.02 4.69
CA ASN A 71 1.32 -17.64 4.92
C ASN A 71 0.88 -16.41 4.15
N MET A 72 1.75 -15.42 3.96
CA MET A 72 1.46 -14.26 3.11
C MET A 72 1.26 -14.69 1.65
N LYS A 73 0.24 -14.15 0.99
CA LYS A 73 -0.12 -14.44 -0.40
C LYS A 73 -0.34 -13.19 -1.22
N VAL A 74 -0.27 -13.36 -2.55
CA VAL A 74 -0.68 -12.31 -3.50
C VAL A 74 -2.11 -11.87 -3.18
N GLY A 75 -2.33 -10.55 -3.17
CA GLY A 75 -3.60 -9.92 -2.85
C GLY A 75 -3.77 -9.51 -1.38
N ASP A 76 -2.95 -10.02 -0.46
CA ASP A 76 -2.97 -9.62 0.95
C ASP A 76 -2.55 -8.17 1.15
N LEU A 77 -3.05 -7.55 2.22
CA LEU A 77 -2.72 -6.17 2.58
C LEU A 77 -1.67 -6.12 3.70
N CYS A 78 -0.64 -5.33 3.50
CA CYS A 78 0.38 -5.02 4.50
C CYS A 78 0.16 -3.61 5.07
N ILE A 79 0.17 -3.50 6.39
CA ILE A 79 0.33 -2.25 7.13
C ILE A 79 1.78 -2.10 7.57
N ILE A 80 2.41 -1.01 7.14
CA ILE A 80 3.85 -0.77 7.28
C ILE A 80 4.03 0.52 8.07
N PRO A 81 4.24 0.42 9.40
CA PRO A 81 4.49 1.60 10.23
C PRO A 81 5.94 2.06 10.12
N ASP A 82 6.12 3.35 9.91
CA ASP A 82 7.39 4.06 9.96
C ASP A 82 7.21 5.35 10.77
N GLN A 83 7.66 5.35 12.02
CA GLN A 83 7.42 6.45 12.96
C GLN A 83 5.91 6.82 13.05
N SER A 84 5.55 8.03 12.67
CA SER A 84 4.17 8.54 12.60
C SER A 84 3.48 8.24 11.26
N ASN A 85 4.19 7.75 10.25
CA ASN A 85 3.67 7.42 8.94
C ASN A 85 3.22 5.96 8.86
N ILE A 86 2.10 5.73 8.19
CA ILE A 86 1.54 4.41 7.94
C ILE A 86 1.39 4.23 6.44
N TYR A 87 2.20 3.34 5.90
CA TYR A 87 2.12 2.93 4.50
C TYR A 87 1.29 1.66 4.40
N LEU A 88 0.52 1.58 3.32
CA LEU A 88 -0.24 0.40 2.94
C LEU A 88 0.27 -0.11 1.61
N ALA A 89 0.44 -1.42 1.52
CA ALA A 89 0.88 -2.08 0.30
C ALA A 89 0.12 -3.38 0.08
N GLN A 90 -0.23 -3.67 -1.16
CA GLN A 90 -0.81 -4.96 -1.54
C GLN A 90 0.26 -5.87 -2.12
N ILE A 91 0.35 -7.11 -1.65
CA ILE A 91 1.32 -8.09 -2.16
C ILE A 91 0.95 -8.45 -3.60
N ASN A 92 1.93 -8.37 -4.52
CA ASN A 92 1.74 -8.71 -5.94
C ASN A 92 2.75 -9.76 -6.45
N SER A 93 3.52 -10.39 -5.56
CA SER A 93 4.30 -11.59 -5.88
C SER A 93 4.29 -12.62 -4.74
N GLU A 94 4.63 -13.85 -5.10
CA GLU A 94 5.08 -14.84 -4.12
C GLU A 94 6.42 -14.42 -3.48
N TYR A 95 6.80 -15.13 -2.41
CA TYR A 95 8.11 -14.99 -1.78
C TYR A 95 9.23 -15.36 -2.75
N TYR A 96 10.30 -14.58 -2.73
CA TYR A 96 11.54 -14.91 -3.42
C TYR A 96 12.75 -14.54 -2.57
N PHE A 97 13.86 -15.23 -2.84
CA PHE A 97 15.16 -14.93 -2.28
C PHE A 97 15.97 -14.12 -3.30
N GLU A 98 16.56 -13.02 -2.87
CA GLU A 98 17.39 -12.13 -3.67
C GLU A 98 18.85 -12.22 -3.18
N PRO A 99 19.68 -13.09 -3.80
CA PRO A 99 21.07 -13.28 -3.37
C PRO A 99 21.89 -11.98 -3.37
N ALA A 100 21.61 -11.07 -4.30
CA ALA A 100 22.33 -9.79 -4.36
C ALA A 100 22.12 -8.93 -3.11
N LYS A 101 20.99 -9.13 -2.39
CA LYS A 101 20.62 -8.38 -1.19
C LYS A 101 21.00 -9.05 0.13
N VAL A 102 21.77 -10.15 0.06
CA VAL A 102 22.38 -10.78 1.26
C VAL A 102 23.35 -9.81 1.94
N LYS A 103 24.20 -9.13 1.16
CA LYS A 103 25.15 -8.13 1.69
C LYS A 103 24.44 -6.92 2.29
N ASP A 104 23.31 -6.55 1.72
CA ASP A 104 22.48 -5.43 2.18
C ASP A 104 21.55 -5.81 3.36
N LYS A 105 21.57 -7.09 3.75
CA LYS A 105 20.86 -7.67 4.90
C LYS A 105 19.33 -7.76 4.78
N TYR A 106 18.81 -7.87 3.55
CA TYR A 106 17.37 -8.09 3.31
C TYR A 106 17.08 -9.01 2.12
N PRO A 107 17.69 -10.21 2.05
CA PRO A 107 17.55 -11.05 0.87
C PRO A 107 16.16 -11.69 0.73
N HIS A 108 15.33 -11.71 1.78
CA HIS A 108 14.00 -12.33 1.73
C HIS A 108 12.94 -11.30 1.37
N GLN A 109 12.32 -11.44 0.20
CA GLN A 109 11.52 -10.35 -0.39
C GLN A 109 10.17 -10.81 -0.95
N ARG A 110 9.27 -9.84 -1.05
CA ARG A 110 8.03 -9.89 -1.83
C ARG A 110 7.84 -8.55 -2.54
N LYS A 111 7.36 -8.58 -3.77
CA LYS A 111 6.93 -7.37 -4.48
C LYS A 111 5.56 -6.93 -3.97
N VAL A 112 5.37 -5.62 -3.91
CA VAL A 112 4.13 -4.99 -3.46
C VAL A 112 3.78 -3.79 -4.31
N LYS A 113 2.49 -3.48 -4.40
CA LYS A 113 1.99 -2.21 -4.89
C LYS A 113 1.60 -1.33 -3.70
N PHE A 114 2.36 -0.26 -3.46
CA PHE A 114 2.01 0.73 -2.44
C PHE A 114 0.77 1.51 -2.85
N ILE A 115 -0.17 1.67 -1.92
CA ILE A 115 -1.48 2.30 -2.15
C ILE A 115 -1.42 3.80 -1.84
N ASN A 116 -0.66 4.17 -0.81
CA ASN A 116 -0.57 5.54 -0.31
C ASN A 116 0.89 6.03 -0.22
N LYS A 117 1.76 5.59 -1.15
CA LYS A 117 3.20 5.93 -1.19
C LYS A 117 3.50 7.41 -1.01
N ASN A 118 2.74 8.27 -1.70
CA ASN A 118 2.98 9.72 -1.72
C ASN A 118 2.23 10.48 -0.62
N ASN A 119 1.27 9.83 0.06
CA ASN A 119 0.45 10.44 1.09
C ASN A 119 0.17 9.41 2.20
N PRO A 120 1.18 9.04 3.01
CA PRO A 120 1.01 8.06 4.06
C PRO A 120 -0.03 8.53 5.08
N PHE A 121 -0.75 7.59 5.68
CA PHE A 121 -1.67 7.94 6.76
C PHE A 121 -0.89 8.31 8.00
N ASN A 122 -1.28 9.39 8.68
CA ASN A 122 -0.77 9.66 10.01
C ASN A 122 -1.29 8.58 10.97
N ARG A 123 -0.40 8.01 11.79
CA ARG A 123 -0.70 6.97 12.78
C ARG A 123 -1.88 7.32 13.68
N ASN A 124 -2.04 8.59 14.05
CA ASN A 124 -3.12 9.04 14.93
C ASN A 124 -4.49 9.04 14.24
N LYS A 125 -4.55 8.99 12.90
CA LYS A 125 -5.81 8.86 12.16
C LYS A 125 -6.32 7.42 12.12
N LEU A 126 -5.49 6.43 12.43
CA LEU A 126 -5.93 5.04 12.46
C LEU A 126 -6.89 4.78 13.64
N PRO A 127 -7.86 3.86 13.49
CA PRO A 127 -8.67 3.37 14.58
C PRO A 127 -7.81 2.91 15.76
N GLU A 128 -8.27 3.18 16.99
CA GLU A 128 -7.53 2.84 18.21
C GLU A 128 -7.17 1.35 18.29
N SER A 129 -8.09 0.46 17.89
CA SER A 129 -7.86 -0.98 17.87
C SER A 129 -6.68 -1.38 16.97
N ILE A 130 -6.56 -0.74 15.81
CA ILE A 130 -5.43 -0.93 14.89
C ILE A 130 -4.15 -0.34 15.49
N ARG A 131 -4.21 0.89 16.04
CA ARG A 131 -3.04 1.53 16.69
C ARG A 131 -2.45 0.68 17.83
N LYS A 132 -3.30 0.07 18.66
CA LYS A 132 -2.89 -0.86 19.72
C LYS A 132 -2.18 -2.09 19.15
N SER A 133 -2.71 -2.65 18.06
CA SER A 133 -2.12 -3.82 17.39
C SER A 133 -0.74 -3.53 16.80
N LEU A 134 -0.48 -2.28 16.39
CA LEU A 134 0.84 -1.82 15.92
C LEU A 134 1.89 -1.67 17.04
N GLY A 135 1.53 -1.92 18.29
CA GLY A 135 2.47 -1.99 19.43
C GLY A 135 3.29 -3.28 19.48
N ALA A 136 2.89 -4.33 18.74
CA ALA A 136 3.64 -5.57 18.65
C ALA A 136 5.06 -5.33 18.07
N GLN A 137 6.09 -5.84 18.73
CA GLN A 137 7.50 -5.64 18.34
C GLN A 137 7.98 -6.62 17.26
N ASN A 138 7.10 -7.48 16.75
CA ASN A 138 7.44 -8.45 15.72
C ASN A 138 7.69 -7.78 14.36
N THR A 139 8.60 -8.37 13.57
CA THR A 139 8.85 -7.92 12.19
C THR A 139 7.63 -8.15 11.30
N VAL A 140 6.96 -9.28 11.48
CA VAL A 140 5.72 -9.65 10.79
C VAL A 140 4.69 -10.14 11.80
N ALA A 141 3.44 -9.70 11.70
CA ALA A 141 2.36 -10.21 12.53
C ALA A 141 1.04 -10.29 11.76
N ASN A 142 0.24 -11.33 12.04
CA ASN A 142 -1.12 -11.44 11.52
C ASN A 142 -2.07 -10.51 12.28
N LEU A 143 -2.81 -9.70 11.54
CA LEU A 143 -3.80 -8.76 12.07
C LEU A 143 -5.20 -9.02 11.49
N ASN A 144 -5.52 -10.26 11.11
CA ASN A 144 -6.78 -10.59 10.45
C ASN A 144 -8.01 -10.23 11.30
N HIS A 145 -7.89 -10.31 12.62
CA HIS A 145 -8.94 -9.89 13.56
C HIS A 145 -9.25 -8.38 13.51
N ARG A 146 -8.47 -7.57 12.78
CA ARG A 146 -8.67 -6.12 12.56
C ARG A 146 -9.17 -5.77 11.16
N ILE A 147 -9.45 -6.77 10.32
CA ILE A 147 -9.91 -6.55 8.94
C ILE A 147 -11.20 -5.70 8.89
N PRO A 148 -12.23 -5.96 9.72
CA PRO A 148 -13.45 -5.16 9.68
C PRO A 148 -13.18 -3.66 9.93
N GLU A 149 -12.43 -3.33 10.98
CA GLU A 149 -12.10 -1.94 11.30
C GLU A 149 -11.23 -1.30 10.21
N MET A 150 -10.31 -2.07 9.62
CA MET A 150 -9.45 -1.57 8.55
C MET A 150 -10.26 -1.29 7.28
N LYS A 151 -11.19 -2.18 6.90
CA LYS A 151 -12.07 -1.96 5.74
C LYS A 151 -12.94 -0.72 5.92
N ASN A 152 -13.54 -0.55 7.10
CA ASN A 152 -14.33 0.64 7.42
C ASN A 152 -13.48 1.92 7.38
N PHE A 153 -12.28 1.90 7.99
CA PHE A 153 -11.35 3.03 7.94
C PHE A 153 -11.00 3.41 6.50
N LEU A 154 -10.62 2.43 5.67
CA LEU A 154 -10.29 2.70 4.27
C LEU A 154 -11.48 3.26 3.49
N GLN A 155 -12.68 2.71 3.68
CA GLN A 155 -13.88 3.21 3.03
C GLN A 155 -14.12 4.69 3.37
N THR A 156 -14.04 5.08 4.65
CA THR A 156 -14.22 6.49 5.03
C THR A 156 -13.16 7.40 4.43
N GLN A 157 -11.88 7.00 4.41
CA GLN A 157 -10.81 7.81 3.82
C GLN A 157 -10.99 8.00 2.31
N PHE A 158 -11.35 6.96 1.57
CA PHE A 158 -11.55 7.04 0.12
C PHE A 158 -12.83 7.81 -0.25
N THR A 159 -13.93 7.63 0.50
CA THR A 159 -15.16 8.40 0.27
C THR A 159 -14.94 9.89 0.54
N SER A 160 -14.32 10.25 1.67
CA SER A 160 -14.03 11.66 1.98
C SER A 160 -13.07 12.31 0.98
N SER A 161 -12.13 11.53 0.42
CA SER A 161 -11.24 12.02 -0.63
C SER A 161 -11.99 12.32 -1.92
N ASN A 162 -12.90 11.42 -2.36
CA ASN A 162 -13.70 11.63 -3.56
C ASN A 162 -14.65 12.83 -3.41
N THR A 163 -15.36 12.94 -2.28
CA THR A 163 -16.23 14.09 -2.03
C THR A 163 -15.46 15.42 -2.01
N ASN A 164 -14.21 15.43 -1.51
CA ASN A 164 -13.39 16.64 -1.55
C ASN A 164 -13.00 17.02 -2.99
N ILE A 165 -12.57 16.04 -3.81
CA ILE A 165 -12.25 16.28 -5.22
C ILE A 165 -13.48 16.78 -5.99
N GLU A 166 -14.64 16.16 -5.80
CA GLU A 166 -15.90 16.59 -6.41
C GLU A 166 -16.23 18.04 -6.01
N ASN A 167 -16.09 18.39 -4.73
CA ASN A 167 -16.32 19.75 -4.26
C ASN A 167 -15.30 20.76 -4.82
N GLU A 168 -14.03 20.39 -4.98
CA GLU A 168 -13.03 21.24 -5.65
C GLU A 168 -13.35 21.43 -7.13
N LEU A 169 -13.76 20.36 -7.84
CA LEU A 169 -14.18 20.44 -9.24
C LEU A 169 -15.43 21.33 -9.40
N ILE A 170 -16.40 21.21 -8.50
CA ILE A 170 -17.61 22.07 -8.50
C ILE A 170 -17.23 23.54 -8.35
N LYS A 171 -16.25 23.88 -7.51
CA LYS A 171 -15.76 25.27 -7.37
C LYS A 171 -15.10 25.81 -8.64
N LEU A 172 -14.60 24.94 -9.53
CA LEU A 172 -14.02 25.33 -10.81
C LEU A 172 -15.07 25.52 -11.91
N LEU A 173 -16.29 24.98 -11.75
CA LEU A 173 -17.35 25.09 -12.76
C LEU A 173 -17.67 26.53 -13.17
N PRO A 174 -17.79 27.52 -12.26
CA PRO A 174 -18.07 28.90 -12.66
C PRO A 174 -17.00 29.48 -13.57
N LYS A 175 -15.73 29.22 -13.26
CA LYS A 175 -14.58 29.67 -14.06
C LYS A 175 -14.52 28.95 -15.40
N ALA A 176 -14.79 27.65 -15.43
CA ALA A 176 -14.89 26.91 -16.68
C ALA A 176 -16.01 27.45 -17.59
N LEU A 177 -17.17 27.80 -17.02
CA LEU A 177 -18.28 28.42 -17.73
C LEU A 177 -17.93 29.82 -18.26
N GLU A 178 -17.17 30.60 -17.50
CA GLU A 178 -16.67 31.91 -17.94
C GLU A 178 -15.74 31.77 -19.14
N ASN A 179 -14.76 30.87 -19.07
CA ASN A 179 -13.86 30.58 -20.19
C ASN A 179 -14.63 30.16 -21.46
N ILE A 180 -15.69 29.34 -21.30
CA ILE A 180 -16.55 28.94 -22.43
C ILE A 180 -17.29 30.17 -23.01
N LYS A 181 -17.84 31.05 -22.16
CA LYS A 181 -18.50 32.28 -22.61
C LYS A 181 -17.56 33.21 -23.35
N GLU A 182 -16.31 33.34 -22.90
CA GLU A 182 -15.28 34.11 -23.60
C GLU A 182 -14.91 33.49 -24.94
N ALA A 183 -14.74 32.17 -25.00
CA ALA A 183 -14.39 31.48 -26.23
C ALA A 183 -15.47 31.60 -27.32
N ILE A 184 -16.76 31.61 -26.94
CA ILE A 184 -17.87 31.89 -27.86
C ILE A 184 -17.79 33.32 -28.44
N ARG A 185 -17.25 34.27 -27.67
CA ARG A 185 -17.06 35.67 -28.09
C ARG A 185 -15.70 35.93 -28.74
N SER A 186 -14.84 34.91 -28.88
CA SER A 186 -13.53 35.04 -29.52
C SER A 186 -13.69 35.58 -30.94
N ASN A 187 -12.73 36.36 -31.44
CA ASN A 187 -12.70 36.80 -32.84
C ASN A 187 -12.27 35.67 -33.79
N ASP A 188 -11.71 34.59 -33.27
CA ASP A 188 -11.30 33.39 -34.02
C ASP A 188 -12.50 32.46 -34.31
N ILE A 189 -12.80 32.25 -35.59
CA ILE A 189 -13.92 31.41 -36.05
C ILE A 189 -13.72 29.93 -35.68
N GLU A 190 -12.49 29.42 -35.67
CA GLU A 190 -12.21 28.02 -35.33
C GLU A 190 -12.46 27.77 -33.84
N ILE A 191 -12.02 28.69 -32.98
CA ILE A 191 -12.27 28.62 -31.54
C ILE A 191 -13.78 28.64 -31.25
N ARG A 192 -14.52 29.58 -31.86
CA ARG A 192 -15.99 29.66 -31.71
C ARG A 192 -16.66 28.37 -32.16
N THR A 193 -16.31 27.88 -33.34
CA THR A 193 -16.91 26.67 -33.94
C THR A 193 -16.67 25.45 -33.07
N LYS A 194 -15.43 25.26 -32.59
CA LYS A 194 -15.05 24.15 -31.71
C LYS A 194 -15.87 24.15 -30.42
N VAL A 195 -15.95 25.30 -29.74
CA VAL A 195 -16.69 25.43 -28.49
C VAL A 195 -18.20 25.21 -28.69
N SER A 196 -18.78 25.70 -29.80
CA SER A 196 -20.18 25.42 -30.13
C SER A 196 -20.45 23.92 -30.32
N PHE A 197 -19.57 23.19 -31.01
CA PHE A 197 -19.70 21.73 -31.14
C PHE A 197 -19.61 21.01 -29.80
N ASP A 198 -18.65 21.40 -28.94
CA ASP A 198 -18.47 20.79 -27.62
C ASP A 198 -19.71 20.99 -26.73
N ILE A 199 -20.31 22.19 -26.74
CA ILE A 199 -21.54 22.48 -25.99
C ILE A 199 -22.72 21.65 -26.50
N ILE A 200 -22.90 21.55 -27.82
CA ILE A 200 -23.98 20.75 -28.41
C ILE A 200 -23.82 19.27 -28.02
N LYS A 201 -22.58 18.76 -28.03
CA LYS A 201 -22.28 17.39 -27.62
C LYS A 201 -22.60 17.16 -26.14
N LEU A 202 -22.26 18.10 -25.26
CA LEU A 202 -22.57 18.03 -23.83
C LEU A 202 -24.09 18.05 -23.58
N LEU A 203 -24.84 18.91 -24.27
CA LEU A 203 -26.31 18.95 -24.14
C LEU A 203 -26.98 17.65 -24.61
N LYS A 204 -26.45 17.00 -25.64
CA LYS A 204 -26.96 15.70 -26.11
C LYS A 204 -26.67 14.56 -25.14
N LEU A 205 -25.55 14.62 -24.41
CA LEU A 205 -25.22 13.60 -23.41
C LEU A 205 -26.14 13.68 -22.19
N ASN A 206 -26.54 14.88 -21.77
CA ASN A 206 -27.45 15.07 -20.63
C ASN A 206 -28.92 14.75 -20.90
N ASN A 207 -29.33 14.61 -22.17
CA ASN A 207 -30.72 14.33 -22.56
C ASN A 207 -30.98 12.85 -22.89
N ASN A 208 -30.01 11.96 -22.63
CA ASN A 208 -30.14 10.52 -22.85
C ASN A 208 -30.25 9.69 -21.54
N ASP A 209 -30.50 10.36 -20.42
CA ASP A 209 -31.00 9.76 -19.17
C ASP A 209 -32.52 9.99 -19.05
#